data_AF-A0A934DBF9-F1
#
_entry.id   AF-A0A934DBF9-F1
#
_cell.length_a   1.000
_cell.length_b   1.000
_cell.length_c   1.000
_cell.angle_alpha   90.00
_cell.angle_beta   90.00
_cell.angle_gamma   90.00
#
_symmetry.space_group_name_H-M   'P 1'
#
loop_
_entity.id
_entity.type
_entity.pdbx_description
1 polymer ?
#
loop_
_entity_poly.entity_id
_entity_poly.type
_entity_poly.pdbx_seq_one_letter_code
_entity_poly.pdbx_strand_id
1 'polypeptide(L)'
;MKKKKIAALLSLLFPGLGHLYIGQYVDAVVFIAGAGVLWYAFYLRGYYLMMSANPRYYLILAALVFVYLFSIFDAYRKTNL
;
A
#
# COMPACT_ATOMS: atom_id res chain seq x y z
N MET A 1 -19.78 10.27 4.72
CA MET A 1 -19.54 9.71 3.36
C MET A 1 -18.37 10.35 2.62
N LYS A 2 -18.24 11.69 2.55
CA LYS A 2 -17.11 12.38 1.87
C LYS A 2 -15.74 11.93 2.40
N LYS A 3 -15.58 11.87 3.74
CA LYS A 3 -14.35 11.38 4.38
C LYS A 3 -13.96 9.95 3.97
N LYS A 4 -14.93 9.05 3.75
CA LYS A 4 -14.66 7.65 3.35
C LYS A 4 -14.05 7.57 1.95
N LYS A 5 -14.66 8.29 0.99
CA LYS A 5 -14.20 8.31 -0.39
C LYS A 5 -12.80 8.95 -0.50
N ILE A 6 -12.55 10.01 0.26
CA ILE A 6 -11.24 10.66 0.30
C ILE A 6 -10.19 9.75 0.94
N ALA A 7 -10.49 9.09 2.08
CA ALA A 7 -9.56 8.16 2.72
C ALA A 7 -9.20 6.97 1.79
N ALA A 8 -10.18 6.41 1.10
CA ALA A 8 -9.96 5.35 0.12
C ALA A 8 -9.12 5.84 -1.08
N LEU A 9 -9.42 7.03 -1.62
CA LEU A 9 -8.66 7.64 -2.71
C LEU A 9 -7.21 7.89 -2.32
N LEU A 10 -6.97 8.43 -1.13
CA LEU A 10 -5.62 8.67 -0.61
C LEU A 10 -4.85 7.35 -0.43
N SER A 11 -5.50 6.31 0.09
CA SER A 11 -4.89 4.98 0.23
C SER A 11 -4.59 4.31 -1.13
N LEU A 12 -5.34 4.65 -2.17
CA LEU A 12 -5.07 4.21 -3.54
C LEU A 12 -3.84 4.90 -4.12
N LEU A 13 -3.62 6.19 -3.81
CA LEU A 13 -2.41 6.90 -4.23
C LEU A 13 -1.17 6.31 -3.55
N PHE A 14 -1.25 6.11 -2.23
CA PHE A 14 -0.21 5.42 -1.49
C PHE A 14 -0.76 4.81 -0.20
N PRO A 15 -0.42 3.54 0.12
CA PRO A 15 -0.87 2.88 1.33
C PRO A 15 -0.51 3.70 2.58
N GLY A 16 -1.48 3.90 3.46
CA GLY A 16 -1.32 4.67 4.70
C GLY A 16 -1.67 6.16 4.62
N LEU A 17 -1.79 6.77 3.43
CA LEU A 17 -2.24 8.18 3.34
C LEU A 17 -3.70 8.37 3.77
N GLY A 18 -4.56 7.38 3.49
CA GLY A 18 -5.94 7.42 3.98
C GLY A 18 -6.04 7.32 5.49
N HIS A 19 -5.21 6.48 6.11
CA HIS A 19 -5.08 6.36 7.57
C HIS A 19 -4.56 7.66 8.19
N LEU A 20 -3.57 8.29 7.56
CA LEU A 20 -3.05 9.59 8.00
C LEU A 20 -4.15 10.65 7.99
N TYR A 21 -4.96 10.70 6.93
CA TYR A 21 -6.07 11.64 6.79
C TYR A 21 -7.16 11.47 7.86
N ILE A 22 -7.41 10.24 8.32
CA ILE A 22 -8.41 9.96 9.37
C ILE A 22 -7.82 9.96 10.79
N GLY A 23 -6.55 10.32 10.96
CA GLY A 23 -5.89 10.43 12.27
C GLY A 23 -5.37 9.10 12.83
N GLN A 24 -5.26 8.05 12.02
CA GLN A 24 -4.75 6.74 12.44
C GLN A 24 -3.25 6.62 12.17
N TYR A 25 -2.46 7.31 12.99
CA TYR A 25 -1.03 7.50 12.76
C TYR A 25 -0.22 6.20 12.79
N VAL A 26 -0.55 5.25 13.67
CA VAL A 26 0.17 3.96 13.75
C VAL A 26 -0.03 3.18 12.45
N ASP A 27 -1.28 3.03 12.01
CA ASP A 27 -1.58 2.35 10.75
C ASP A 27 -0.95 3.07 9.54
N ALA A 28 -0.99 4.42 9.54
CA ALA A 28 -0.37 5.21 8.50
C ALA A 28 1.13 4.92 8.37
N VAL A 29 1.86 4.90 9.49
CA VAL A 29 3.29 4.60 9.50
C VAL A 29 3.57 3.16 9.03
N VAL A 30 2.80 2.18 9.52
CA VAL A 30 2.96 0.77 9.13
C VAL A 30 2.76 0.59 7.63
N PHE A 31 1.69 1.14 7.06
CA PHE A 31 1.42 1.03 5.63
C PHE A 31 2.41 1.79 4.78
N ILE A 32 2.81 3.01 5.20
CA ILE A 32 3.77 3.82 4.44
C ILE A 32 5.13 3.13 4.42
N ALA A 33 5.62 2.67 5.57
CA ALA A 33 6.89 1.97 5.67
C ALA A 33 6.86 0.63 4.91
N GLY A 34 5.81 -0.17 5.09
CA GLY A 34 5.65 -1.45 4.41
C GLY A 34 5.59 -1.32 2.89
N ALA A 35 4.78 -0.39 2.38
CA ALA A 35 4.70 -0.10 0.95
C ALA A 35 6.02 0.48 0.42
N GLY A 36 6.69 1.33 1.19
CA GLY A 36 8.00 1.89 0.86
C GLY A 36 9.07 0.81 0.68
N VAL A 37 9.14 -0.18 1.58
CA VAL A 37 10.06 -1.32 1.46
C VAL A 37 9.76 -2.14 0.20
N LEU A 38 8.50 -2.40 -0.09
CA LEU A 38 8.11 -3.16 -1.29
C LEU A 38 8.42 -2.40 -2.58
N TRP A 39 8.15 -1.10 -2.63
CA TRP A 39 8.50 -0.24 -3.77
C TRP A 39 10.01 -0.15 -3.96
N TYR A 40 10.77 -0.04 -2.87
CA TYR A 40 12.23 -0.05 -2.92
C TYR A 40 12.78 -1.38 -3.45
N ALA A 41 12.22 -2.51 -2.98
CA ALA A 41 12.57 -3.84 -3.49
C ALA A 41 12.23 -3.98 -4.98
N PHE A 42 11.07 -3.48 -5.40
CA PHE A 42 10.65 -3.45 -6.80
C PHE A 42 11.57 -2.57 -7.65
N TYR A 43 11.96 -1.38 -7.18
CA TYR A 43 12.83 -0.47 -7.93
C TYR A 43 14.24 -1.02 -8.10
N LEU A 44 14.88 -1.50 -7.03
CA LEU A 44 16.26 -1.99 -7.09
C LEU A 44 16.41 -3.34 -7.81
N ARG A 45 15.45 -4.25 -7.59
CA ARG A 45 15.58 -5.64 -8.06
C ARG A 45 14.57 -6.01 -9.13
N GLY A 46 13.57 -5.18 -9.41
CA GLY A 46 12.49 -5.50 -10.36
C GLY A 46 13.00 -5.79 -11.75
N TYR A 47 13.89 -4.94 -12.28
CA TYR A 47 14.49 -5.15 -13.61
C TYR A 47 15.25 -6.49 -13.70
N TYR A 48 16.14 -6.75 -12.74
CA TYR A 48 16.93 -7.99 -12.71
C TYR A 48 16.08 -9.25 -12.51
N LEU A 49 15.08 -9.20 -11.62
CA LEU A 49 14.20 -10.34 -11.35
C LEU A 49 13.26 -10.63 -12.52
N MET A 50 12.81 -9.60 -13.24
CA MET A 50 11.97 -9.75 -14.44
C MET A 50 12.76 -10.38 -15.60
N MET A 51 13.99 -9.91 -15.86
CA MET A 51 14.82 -10.45 -16.95
C MET A 51 15.32 -11.88 -16.69
N SER A 52 15.47 -12.27 -15.42
CA SER A 52 15.89 -13.63 -15.04
C SER A 52 14.72 -14.62 -14.94
N ALA A 53 13.50 -14.21 -15.34
CA ALA A 53 12.27 -14.99 -15.15
C ALA A 53 12.10 -15.53 -13.72
N ASN A 54 12.62 -14.79 -12.74
CA ASN A 54 12.69 -15.26 -11.37
C ASN A 54 11.30 -15.11 -10.72
N PRO A 55 10.71 -16.18 -10.18
CA PRO A 55 9.36 -16.14 -9.62
C PRO A 55 9.21 -15.13 -8.47
N ARG A 56 10.32 -14.75 -7.82
CA ARG A 56 10.34 -13.72 -6.77
C ARG A 56 9.82 -12.36 -7.24
N TYR A 57 9.95 -12.04 -8.53
CA TYR A 57 9.38 -10.81 -9.09
C TYR A 57 7.87 -10.74 -8.88
N TYR A 58 7.17 -11.82 -9.21
CA TYR A 58 5.71 -11.91 -9.07
C TYR A 58 5.26 -11.89 -7.61
N LEU A 59 6.09 -12.39 -6.69
CA LEU A 59 5.81 -12.31 -5.25
C LEU A 59 5.84 -10.86 -4.74
N ILE A 60 6.82 -10.06 -5.17
CA ILE A 60 6.89 -8.63 -4.80
C ILE A 60 5.71 -7.86 -5.39
N LEU A 61 5.36 -8.13 -6.65
CA LEU A 61 4.20 -7.53 -7.31
C LEU A 61 2.89 -7.89 -6.60
N ALA A 62 2.69 -9.18 -6.28
CA ALA A 62 1.51 -9.64 -5.56
C ALA A 62 1.42 -9.01 -4.18
N ALA A 63 2.55 -8.89 -3.46
CA ALA A 63 2.60 -8.22 -2.17
C ALA A 63 2.26 -6.72 -2.28
N LEU A 64 2.77 -6.02 -3.30
CA LEU A 64 2.42 -4.62 -3.56
C LEU A 64 0.92 -4.46 -3.79
N VAL A 65 0.35 -5.23 -4.71
CA VAL A 65 -1.09 -5.20 -5.00
C VAL A 65 -1.91 -5.49 -3.75
N PHE A 66 -1.53 -6.52 -3.00
CA PHE A 66 -2.22 -6.89 -1.77
C PHE A 66 -2.18 -5.77 -0.72
N VAL A 67 -1.02 -5.15 -0.48
CA VAL A 67 -0.87 -4.05 0.49
C VAL A 67 -1.71 -2.85 0.09
N TYR A 68 -1.78 -2.51 -1.20
CA TYR A 68 -2.65 -1.43 -1.69
C TYR A 68 -4.12 -1.73 -1.45
N LEU A 69 -4.60 -2.90 -1.88
CA LEU A 69 -6.00 -3.29 -1.71
C LEU A 69 -6.39 -3.36 -0.22
N PHE A 70 -5.53 -3.93 0.61
CA PHE A 70 -5.76 -4.03 2.05
C PHE A 70 -5.78 -2.65 2.71
N SER A 71 -4.84 -1.75 2.36
CA SER A 71 -4.82 -0.38 2.90
C SER A 71 -6.07 0.40 2.51
N ILE A 72 -6.55 0.28 1.27
CA ILE A 72 -7.78 0.96 0.80
C ILE A 72 -8.99 0.47 1.61
N PHE A 73 -9.14 -0.85 1.72
CA PHE A 73 -10.24 -1.46 2.45
C PHE A 73 -10.22 -1.07 3.93
N ASP A 74 -9.05 -1.15 4.57
CA ASP A 74 -8.93 -0.86 6.00
C ASP A 74 -9.19 0.62 6.29
N ALA A 75 -8.63 1.55 5.51
CA ALA A 75 -8.91 2.98 5.65
C ALA A 75 -10.40 3.29 5.44
N TYR A 76 -11.03 2.66 4.45
CA TYR A 76 -12.47 2.82 4.21
C TYR A 76 -13.30 2.33 5.40
N ARG A 77 -12.99 1.14 5.94
CA ARG A 77 -13.70 0.55 7.08
C ARG A 77 -13.59 1.43 8.32
N LYS A 78 -12.36 1.84 8.65
CA LYS A 78 -12.03 2.56 9.87
C LYS A 78 -12.55 4.00 9.93
N THR A 79 -13.04 4.55 8.82
CA THR A 79 -13.80 5.82 8.82
C THR A 79 -15.17 5.75 9.50
N ASN A 80 -15.62 4.55 9.88
CA ASN A 80 -16.93 4.27 10.51
C ASN A 80 -16.83 3.87 11.98
N LEU A 81 -15.61 3.74 12.49
CA LEU A 81 -15.34 3.58 13.91
C LEU A 81 -15.17 4.97 14.54
#